data_AF-A0A820LFZ4-F1
#
_entry.id   AF-A0A820LFZ4-F1
#
_cell.length_a   1.000
_cell.length_b   1.000
_cell.length_c   1.000
_cell.angle_alpha   90.00
_cell.angle_beta   90.00
_cell.angle_gamma   90.00
#
_symmetry.space_group_name_H-M   'P 1'
#
loop_
_entity.id
_entity.type
_entity.pdbx_description
1 polymer ?
#
loop_
_entity_poly.entity_id
_entity_poly.type
_entity_poly.pdbx_seq_one_letter_code
_entity_poly.pdbx_strand_id
1 'polypeptide(L)'
;MEDDDEFTSESFEEFVSKLIKGKVKPYFKSQPIPKQPITNGIHTVVAKNFEKIVKDKTKNALVFFYAPWCGHCTNFKPTYTKLAQRYTSQSNLILTQIDASANDIPSDFEVTGFPTIYFVPMNNQPVKYEGNRDINDLVNFIDKNLQSKSEL
;
A
#
# COMPACT_ATOMS: atom_id res chain seq x y z
N MET A 1 -9.84 15.31 -12.43
CA MET A 1 -10.26 15.23 -13.83
C MET A 1 -9.84 16.55 -14.40
N GLU A 2 -8.67 16.57 -15.01
CA GLU A 2 -8.19 17.67 -15.87
C GLU A 2 -7.85 16.95 -17.17
N ASP A 3 -8.89 16.63 -17.93
CA ASP A 3 -8.84 16.20 -19.32
C ASP A 3 -10.21 16.64 -19.87
N ASP A 4 -10.43 17.97 -19.91
CA ASP A 4 -11.57 18.61 -20.60
C ASP A 4 -11.31 18.66 -22.12
N ASP A 5 -10.65 17.64 -22.66
CA ASP A 5 -10.53 17.48 -24.11
C ASP A 5 -11.89 16.97 -24.62
N GLU A 6 -12.53 17.78 -25.46
CA GLU A 6 -13.78 17.40 -26.11
C GLU A 6 -13.59 16.06 -26.84
N PHE A 7 -14.52 15.13 -26.60
CA PHE A 7 -14.45 13.82 -27.24
C PHE A 7 -14.76 13.96 -28.74
N THR A 8 -13.72 13.87 -29.57
CA THR A 8 -13.80 14.02 -31.02
C THR A 8 -13.17 12.82 -31.71
N SER A 9 -13.48 12.61 -33.00
CA SER A 9 -12.86 11.53 -33.78
C SER A 9 -11.33 11.65 -33.82
N GLU A 10 -10.82 12.87 -33.90
CA GLU A 10 -9.37 13.15 -33.94
C GLU A 10 -8.70 12.79 -32.61
N SER A 11 -9.28 13.17 -31.47
CA SER A 11 -8.73 12.85 -30.15
C SER A 11 -8.77 11.34 -29.87
N PHE A 12 -9.79 10.64 -30.38
CA PHE A 12 -9.88 9.19 -30.32
C PHE A 12 -8.81 8.50 -31.19
N GLU A 13 -8.61 8.93 -32.43
CA GLU A 13 -7.57 8.37 -33.32
C GLU A 13 -6.15 8.55 -32.74
N GLU A 14 -5.89 9.71 -32.13
CA GLU A 14 -4.65 9.93 -31.39
C GLU A 14 -4.49 9.00 -30.20
N PHE A 15 -5.55 8.82 -29.40
CA PHE A 15 -5.55 7.91 -28.26
C PHE A 15 -5.25 6.48 -28.71
N VAL A 16 -5.95 5.97 -29.74
CA VAL A 16 -5.72 4.63 -30.30
C VAL A 16 -4.30 4.49 -30.82
N SER A 17 -3.79 5.51 -31.52
CA SER A 17 -2.39 5.54 -31.98
C SER A 17 -1.39 5.48 -30.83
N LYS A 18 -1.64 6.21 -29.74
CA LYS A 18 -0.81 6.17 -28.52
C LYS A 18 -0.92 4.80 -27.84
N LEU A 19 -2.11 4.20 -27.81
CA LEU A 19 -2.39 2.91 -27.20
C LEU A 19 -1.65 1.78 -27.92
N ILE A 20 -1.76 1.71 -29.25
CA ILE A 20 -1.04 0.73 -30.09
C ILE A 20 0.47 0.89 -29.93
N LYS A 21 0.96 2.13 -29.79
CA LYS A 21 2.39 2.42 -29.55
C LYS A 21 2.84 2.17 -28.10
N GLY A 22 1.95 1.72 -27.20
CA GLY A 22 2.25 1.48 -25.79
C GLY A 22 2.59 2.75 -25.00
N LYS A 23 2.20 3.93 -25.50
CA LYS A 23 2.51 5.24 -24.90
C LYS A 23 1.43 5.75 -23.96
N VAL A 24 0.29 5.07 -23.87
CA VAL A 24 -0.77 5.38 -22.92
C VAL A 24 -0.39 4.84 -21.55
N LYS A 25 -0.36 5.71 -20.54
CA LYS A 25 -0.19 5.28 -19.15
C LYS A 25 -1.48 4.59 -18.70
N PRO A 26 -1.42 3.39 -18.10
CA PRO A 26 -2.61 2.76 -17.55
C PRO A 26 -3.26 3.71 -16.53
N TYR A 27 -4.58 3.85 -16.64
CA TYR A 27 -5.35 4.56 -15.64
C TYR A 27 -5.55 3.65 -14.43
N PHE A 28 -5.30 4.18 -13.23
CA PHE A 28 -5.61 3.52 -11.97
C PHE A 28 -6.43 4.47 -11.11
N LYS A 29 -7.51 3.95 -10.52
CA LYS A 29 -8.27 4.67 -9.49
C LYS A 29 -7.34 4.96 -8.32
N SER A 30 -7.21 6.24 -7.99
CA SER A 30 -6.38 6.68 -6.87
C SER A 30 -7.00 7.90 -6.23
N GLN A 31 -6.96 7.93 -4.90
CA GLN A 31 -7.10 9.17 -4.15
C GLN A 31 -5.95 10.14 -4.47
N PRO A 32 -6.13 11.45 -4.23
CA PRO A 32 -5.04 12.40 -4.31
C PRO A 32 -3.95 12.05 -3.28
N ILE A 33 -2.69 12.32 -3.63
CA ILE A 33 -1.57 12.11 -2.70
C ILE A 33 -1.81 13.01 -1.47
N PRO A 34 -1.79 12.45 -0.26
CA PRO A 34 -2.07 13.21 0.96
C PRO A 34 -1.00 14.30 1.19
N LYS A 35 -1.45 15.51 1.57
CA LYS A 35 -0.55 16.62 1.93
C LYS A 35 0.29 16.31 3.17
N GLN A 36 -0.28 15.54 4.10
CA GLN A 36 0.40 15.00 5.27
C GLN A 36 0.50 13.48 5.10
N PRO A 37 1.59 12.97 4.52
CA PRO A 37 1.71 11.55 4.19
C PRO A 37 2.02 10.67 5.39
N ILE A 38 2.41 11.23 6.54
CA ILE A 38 2.79 10.46 7.74
C ILE A 38 2.01 10.96 8.93
N THR A 39 1.37 10.05 9.66
CA THR A 39 0.66 10.34 10.92
C THR A 39 0.96 9.22 11.90
N ASN A 40 1.44 9.57 13.11
CA ASN A 40 1.83 8.61 14.15
C ASN A 40 2.83 7.53 13.67
N GLY A 41 3.77 7.90 12.79
CA GLY A 41 4.74 6.95 12.21
C GLY A 41 4.16 6.01 11.13
N ILE A 42 2.89 6.20 10.75
CA ILE A 42 2.24 5.43 9.69
C ILE A 42 2.17 6.28 8.43
N HIS A 43 2.69 5.74 7.33
CA HIS A 43 2.64 6.34 6.01
C HIS A 43 1.29 6.07 5.34
N THR A 44 0.53 7.11 5.01
CA THR A 44 -0.69 6.99 4.21
C THR A 44 -0.32 6.92 2.74
N VAL A 45 -0.71 5.83 2.10
CA VAL A 45 -0.40 5.46 0.72
C VAL A 45 -1.68 5.44 -0.10
N VAL A 46 -1.56 5.83 -1.38
CA VAL A 46 -2.60 5.81 -2.41
C VAL A 46 -2.05 5.09 -3.65
N ALA A 47 -2.90 4.69 -4.59
CA ALA A 47 -2.43 3.91 -5.75
C ALA A 47 -1.29 4.62 -6.53
N LYS A 48 -1.37 5.95 -6.67
CA LYS A 48 -0.34 6.77 -7.36
C LYS A 48 1.05 6.72 -6.73
N ASN A 49 1.19 6.49 -5.43
CA ASN A 49 2.49 6.46 -4.74
C ASN A 49 2.81 5.10 -4.12
N PHE A 50 1.95 4.10 -4.29
CA PHE A 50 2.09 2.77 -3.71
C PHE A 50 3.40 2.11 -4.12
N GLU A 51 3.67 2.02 -5.42
CA GLU A 51 4.89 1.39 -5.94
C GLU A 51 6.16 2.03 -5.36
N LYS A 52 6.18 3.37 -5.29
CA LYS A 52 7.33 4.13 -4.80
C LYS A 52 7.58 3.92 -3.30
N ILE A 53 6.53 3.77 -2.49
CA ILE A 53 6.65 3.72 -1.03
C ILE A 53 6.73 2.27 -0.55
N VAL A 54 5.78 1.42 -0.98
CA VAL A 54 5.61 0.05 -0.48
C VAL A 54 6.57 -0.92 -1.13
N LYS A 55 6.86 -0.75 -2.43
CA LYS A 55 7.79 -1.62 -3.18
C LYS A 55 9.19 -1.03 -3.31
N ASP A 56 9.55 -0.08 -2.43
CA ASP A 56 10.92 0.42 -2.34
C ASP A 56 11.86 -0.73 -1.97
N LYS A 57 12.85 -0.99 -2.83
CA LYS A 57 13.83 -2.07 -2.68
C LYS A 57 14.79 -1.87 -1.49
N THR A 58 14.81 -0.68 -0.90
CA THR A 58 15.71 -0.30 0.20
C THR A 58 15.10 -0.43 1.59
N LYS A 59 13.78 -0.68 1.69
CA LYS A 59 13.07 -0.80 2.96
C LYS A 59 12.06 -1.93 2.94
N ASN A 60 11.80 -2.51 4.11
CA ASN A 60 10.66 -3.39 4.31
C ASN A 60 9.42 -2.53 4.58
N ALA A 61 8.25 -2.97 4.13
CA ALA A 61 7.00 -2.29 4.41
C ALA A 61 5.98 -3.24 5.05
N LEU A 62 5.37 -2.82 6.15
CA LEU A 62 4.12 -3.42 6.62
C LEU A 62 2.97 -2.60 6.03
N VAL A 63 2.02 -3.26 5.38
CA VAL A 63 0.92 -2.61 4.66
C VAL A 63 -0.39 -3.00 5.29
N PHE A 64 -1.13 -2.00 5.78
CA PHE A 64 -2.48 -2.17 6.29
C PHE A 64 -3.52 -1.71 5.26
N PHE A 65 -4.16 -2.66 4.60
CA PHE A 65 -5.30 -2.43 3.71
C PHE A 65 -6.59 -2.34 4.52
N TYR A 66 -7.27 -1.19 4.43
CA TYR A 66 -8.48 -0.92 5.18
C TYR A 66 -9.57 -0.31 4.31
N ALA A 67 -10.77 -0.20 4.89
CA ALA A 67 -11.85 0.63 4.38
C ALA A 67 -12.38 1.54 5.51
N PRO A 68 -12.77 2.81 5.26
CA PRO A 68 -13.19 3.74 6.31
C PRO A 68 -14.43 3.29 7.10
N TRP A 69 -15.33 2.56 6.44
CA TRP A 69 -16.59 2.05 7.00
C TRP A 69 -16.46 0.69 7.70
N CYS A 70 -15.28 0.09 7.71
CA CYS A 70 -15.04 -1.22 8.31
C CYS A 70 -14.84 -1.13 9.84
N GLY A 71 -15.81 -1.62 10.61
CA GLY A 71 -15.76 -1.63 12.08
C GLY A 71 -14.54 -2.37 12.66
N HIS A 72 -14.18 -3.52 12.08
CA HIS A 72 -12.96 -4.26 12.47
C HIS A 72 -11.68 -3.46 12.27
N CYS A 73 -11.65 -2.64 11.21
CA CYS A 73 -10.52 -1.78 10.89
C CYS A 73 -10.41 -0.64 11.90
N THR A 74 -11.54 -0.02 12.27
CA THR A 74 -11.61 0.99 13.33
C THR A 74 -11.11 0.44 14.66
N ASN A 75 -11.51 -0.77 15.03
CA ASN A 75 -11.05 -1.44 16.26
C ASN A 75 -9.56 -1.80 16.21
N PHE A 76 -9.01 -2.07 15.02
CA PHE A 76 -7.62 -2.46 14.83
C PHE A 76 -6.63 -1.28 14.77
N LYS A 77 -7.08 -0.10 14.31
CA LYS A 77 -6.24 1.11 14.19
C LYS A 77 -5.42 1.46 15.45
N PRO A 78 -5.97 1.40 16.68
CA PRO A 78 -5.20 1.63 17.90
C PRO A 78 -4.03 0.65 18.07
N THR A 79 -4.25 -0.64 17.80
CA THR A 79 -3.19 -1.67 17.83
C THR A 79 -2.12 -1.38 16.78
N TYR A 80 -2.53 -1.04 15.55
CA TYR A 80 -1.60 -0.70 14.48
C TYR A 80 -0.78 0.56 14.77
N THR A 81 -1.36 1.54 15.47
CA THR A 81 -0.65 2.75 15.93
C THR A 81 0.41 2.42 16.98
N LYS A 82 0.07 1.57 17.96
CA LYS A 82 1.05 1.08 18.95
C LYS A 82 2.20 0.31 18.30
N LEU A 83 1.88 -0.48 17.27
CA LEU A 83 2.86 -1.19 16.47
C LEU A 83 3.81 -0.21 15.77
N ALA A 84 3.28 0.84 15.14
CA ALA A 84 4.10 1.87 14.49
C ALA A 84 5.05 2.55 15.49
N GLN A 85 4.55 2.90 16.68
CA GLN A 85 5.34 3.50 17.74
C GLN A 85 6.52 2.61 18.17
N ARG A 86 6.30 1.29 18.27
CA ARG A 86 7.34 0.32 18.63
C ARG A 86 8.49 0.27 17.64
N TYR A 87 8.22 0.43 16.35
CA TYR A 87 9.22 0.32 15.28
C TYR A 87 9.74 1.68 14.78
N THR A 88 9.50 2.78 15.51
CA THR A 88 9.99 4.12 15.12
C THR A 88 11.51 4.21 14.97
N SER A 89 12.27 3.43 15.74
CA SER A 89 13.73 3.38 15.64
C SER A 89 14.25 2.43 14.55
N GLN A 90 13.38 1.64 13.91
CA GLN A 90 13.77 0.63 12.92
C GLN A 90 13.83 1.26 11.53
N SER A 91 15.01 1.73 11.11
CA SER A 91 15.18 2.50 9.87
C SER A 91 14.86 1.75 8.57
N ASN A 92 14.95 0.41 8.59
CA ASN A 92 14.68 -0.46 7.45
C ASN A 92 13.23 -0.99 7.40
N LEU A 93 12.33 -0.50 8.26
CA LEU A 93 10.91 -0.86 8.26
C LEU A 93 10.06 0.40 8.21
N ILE A 94 9.08 0.42 7.30
CA ILE A 94 8.03 1.42 7.28
C ILE A 94 6.68 0.76 7.52
N LEU A 95 5.82 1.41 8.30
CA LEU A 95 4.43 1.01 8.44
C LEU A 95 3.59 1.92 7.55
N THR A 96 2.74 1.32 6.74
CA THR A 96 1.90 2.01 5.77
C THR A 96 0.44 1.64 5.96
N GLN A 97 -0.46 2.49 5.47
CA GLN A 97 -1.89 2.19 5.37
C GLN A 97 -2.43 2.69 4.03
N ILE A 98 -3.43 1.99 3.50
CA ILE A 98 -4.10 2.38 2.26
C ILE A 98 -5.60 2.06 2.35
N ASP A 99 -6.43 3.02 1.92
CA ASP A 99 -7.86 2.79 1.72
C ASP A 99 -8.06 2.01 0.42
N ALA A 100 -8.20 0.69 0.55
CA ALA A 100 -8.39 -0.22 -0.57
C ALA A 100 -9.81 -0.18 -1.16
N SER A 101 -10.75 0.58 -0.57
CA SER A 101 -12.05 0.86 -1.20
C SER A 101 -11.99 2.03 -2.20
N ALA A 102 -11.00 2.91 -2.06
CA ALA A 102 -10.86 4.13 -2.83
C ALA A 102 -9.64 4.15 -3.78
N ASN A 103 -8.80 3.11 -3.74
CA ASN A 103 -7.58 3.00 -4.54
C ASN A 103 -7.49 1.61 -5.19
N ASP A 104 -7.03 1.56 -6.44
CA ASP A 104 -6.66 0.30 -7.08
C ASP A 104 -5.43 -0.30 -6.38
N ILE A 105 -5.50 -1.61 -6.15
CA ILE A 105 -4.46 -2.35 -5.45
C ILE A 105 -3.66 -3.16 -6.48
N PRO A 106 -2.30 -3.16 -6.41
CA PRO A 106 -1.50 -3.96 -7.33
C PRO A 106 -1.84 -5.46 -7.24
N SER A 107 -1.72 -6.16 -8.36
CA SER A 107 -2.08 -7.59 -8.51
C SER A 107 -1.37 -8.53 -7.53
N ASP A 108 -0.22 -8.12 -7.00
CA ASP A 108 0.59 -8.91 -6.07
C ASP A 108 -0.04 -8.99 -4.66
N PHE A 109 -1.13 -8.24 -4.42
CA PHE A 109 -1.85 -8.21 -3.15
C PHE A 109 -3.29 -8.68 -3.35
N GLU A 110 -3.60 -9.83 -2.77
CA GLU A 110 -4.97 -10.32 -2.74
C GLU A 110 -5.70 -9.75 -1.50
N VAL A 111 -6.54 -8.74 -1.73
CA VAL A 111 -7.34 -8.07 -0.70
C VAL A 111 -8.82 -8.41 -0.89
N THR A 112 -9.24 -9.55 -0.33
CA THR A 112 -10.63 -10.04 -0.39
C THR A 112 -11.52 -9.54 0.75
N GLY A 113 -10.93 -8.95 1.79
CA GLY A 113 -11.63 -8.45 2.95
C GLY A 113 -10.81 -7.48 3.79
N PHE A 114 -11.43 -6.94 4.83
CA PHE A 114 -10.81 -5.94 5.68
C PHE A 114 -10.89 -6.28 7.18
N PRO A 115 -9.86 -5.90 7.97
CA PRO A 115 -8.54 -5.48 7.54
C PRO A 115 -7.74 -6.63 6.89
N THR A 116 -6.87 -6.30 5.92
CA THR A 116 -5.86 -7.21 5.37
C THR A 116 -4.48 -6.60 5.60
N ILE A 117 -3.50 -7.43 5.98
CA ILE A 117 -2.14 -6.99 6.31
C ILE A 117 -1.14 -7.80 5.51
N TYR A 118 -0.14 -7.12 4.94
CA TYR A 118 1.00 -7.75 4.28
C TYR A 118 2.30 -7.20 4.82
N PHE A 119 3.32 -8.04 4.88
CA PHE A 119 4.72 -7.63 5.00
C PHE A 119 5.37 -7.72 3.62
N VAL A 120 6.02 -6.65 3.18
CA VAL A 120 6.72 -6.55 1.90
C VAL A 120 8.21 -6.46 2.21
N PRO A 121 8.97 -7.55 2.07
CA PRO A 121 10.40 -7.52 2.35
C PRO A 121 11.18 -6.74 1.29
N MET A 122 12.34 -6.22 1.67
CA MET A 122 13.31 -5.69 0.72
C MET A 122 13.63 -6.74 -0.35
N ASN A 123 13.39 -6.41 -1.62
CA ASN A 123 13.67 -7.28 -2.77
C ASN A 123 13.01 -8.67 -2.68
N ASN A 124 11.79 -8.78 -2.16
CA ASN A 124 11.07 -10.05 -2.15
C ASN A 124 9.56 -9.89 -2.37
N GLN A 125 8.89 -11.03 -2.54
CA GLN A 125 7.44 -11.07 -2.67
C GLN A 125 6.73 -10.70 -1.36
N PRO A 126 5.57 -10.02 -1.43
CA PRO A 126 4.73 -9.77 -0.28
C PRO A 126 4.31 -11.06 0.43
N VAL A 127 4.32 -11.03 1.76
CA VAL A 127 3.89 -12.11 2.65
C VAL A 127 2.62 -11.66 3.36
N LYS A 128 1.52 -12.37 3.10
CA LYS A 128 0.24 -12.08 3.76
C LYS A 128 0.29 -12.50 5.23
N TYR A 129 -0.28 -11.66 6.09
CA TYR A 129 -0.45 -11.98 7.50
C TYR A 129 -1.79 -12.69 7.74
N GLU A 130 -1.73 -13.87 8.35
CA GLU A 130 -2.89 -14.74 8.64
C GLU A 130 -3.08 -14.99 10.16
N GLY A 131 -2.33 -14.29 11.01
CA GLY A 131 -2.39 -14.44 12.47
C GLY A 131 -3.46 -13.56 13.14
N ASN A 132 -3.47 -13.56 14.48
CA ASN A 132 -4.44 -12.76 15.25
C ASN A 132 -4.11 -11.25 15.17
N ARG A 133 -5.10 -10.41 15.45
CA ARG A 133 -4.95 -8.94 15.35
C ARG A 133 -4.47 -8.28 16.64
N ASP A 134 -3.84 -9.04 17.54
CA ASP A 134 -3.19 -8.51 18.72
C ASP A 134 -1.74 -8.08 18.43
N ILE A 135 -1.19 -7.28 19.34
CA ILE A 135 0.13 -6.67 19.15
C ILE A 135 1.26 -7.69 19.17
N ASN A 136 1.15 -8.78 19.93
CA ASN A 136 2.24 -9.72 20.12
C ASN A 136 2.42 -10.58 18.88
N ASP A 137 1.31 -11.09 18.32
CA ASP A 137 1.37 -11.89 17.09
C ASP A 137 1.91 -11.06 15.90
N LEU A 138 1.54 -9.78 15.82
CA LEU A 138 2.06 -8.86 14.80
C LEU A 138 3.56 -8.57 14.96
N VAL A 139 4.01 -8.36 16.20
CA VAL A 139 5.44 -8.16 16.50
C VAL A 139 6.23 -9.41 16.11
N ASN A 140 5.77 -10.59 16.52
CA ASN A 140 6.41 -11.86 16.17
C ASN A 140 6.49 -12.05 14.65
N PHE A 141 5.42 -11.72 13.93
CA PHE A 141 5.40 -11.80 12.47
C PHE A 141 6.40 -10.83 11.82
N ILE A 142 6.45 -9.57 12.24
CA ILE A 142 7.39 -8.59 11.71
C ILE A 142 8.82 -9.03 12.00
N ASP A 143 9.13 -9.36 13.24
CA ASP A 143 10.49 -9.71 13.67
C ASP A 143 10.99 -10.95 12.94
N LYS A 144 10.13 -11.97 12.77
CA LYS A 144 10.45 -13.16 11.97
C LYS A 144 10.79 -12.81 10.52
N ASN A 145 10.01 -11.94 9.88
CA ASN A 145 10.25 -11.55 8.48
C ASN A 145 11.46 -10.61 8.33
N LEU A 146 11.78 -9.81 9.34
CA LEU A 146 13.01 -9.00 9.38
C LEU A 146 14.26 -9.88 9.54
N GLN A 147 14.20 -10.93 10.36
CA GLN A 147 15.33 -11.84 10.63
C GLN A 147 15.63 -12.79 9.47
N SER A 148 14.61 -13.24 8.72
CA SER A 148 14.72 -14.27 7.67
C SER A 148 15.67 -13.92 6.51
N LYS A 149 16.31 -12.74 6.50
CA LYS A 149 17.36 -12.35 5.54
C LYS A 149 18.57 -11.62 6.15
N SER A 150 18.70 -11.56 7.47
CA SER A 150 19.99 -11.19 8.08
C SER A 150 21.05 -12.30 7.94
N GLU A 151 20.64 -13.49 7.52
CA GLU A 151 21.48 -14.71 7.47
C GLU A 151 21.81 -15.19 6.05
N LEU A 152 21.68 -14.32 5.03
CA LEU A 152 22.11 -14.59 3.65
C LEU A 152 23.19 -13.62 3.19
#